data_AF-A0AB32ZZ76-F1
#
_entry.id   AF-A0AB32ZZ76-F1
#
_cell.length_a   1.000
_cell.length_b   1.000
_cell.length_c   1.000
_cell.angle_alpha   90.00
_cell.angle_beta   90.00
_cell.angle_gamma   90.00
#
_symmetry.space_group_name_H-M   'P 1'
#
loop_
_entity.id
_entity.type
_entity.pdbx_description
1 polymer ?
#
loop_
_entity_poly.entity_id
_entity_poly.type
_entity_poly.pdbx_seq_one_letter_code
_entity_poly.pdbx_strand_id
1 'polypeptide(L)'
;MWRKTYLSFLIGLLLSTSIILNLNHFLPFDVDVKLLVGYILGFLIWAGLMSYFFCFEKTKKPALQCLSVLTFSLVLNVLIKLGVVA
;
A
#
# COMPACT_ATOMS: atom_id res chain seq x y z
N MET A 1 -5.70 6.05 21.80
CA MET A 1 -4.49 5.49 21.14
C MET A 1 -4.80 4.25 20.31
N TRP A 2 -5.41 3.20 20.87
CA TRP A 2 -5.71 1.94 20.16
C TRP A 2 -6.51 2.06 18.86
N ARG A 3 -7.56 2.91 18.81
CA ARG A 3 -8.32 3.18 17.57
C ARG A 3 -7.43 3.71 16.42
N LYS A 4 -6.43 4.53 16.75
CA LYS A 4 -5.45 5.07 15.79
C LYS A 4 -4.58 3.95 15.25
N THR A 5 -4.06 3.11 16.14
CA THR A 5 -3.22 1.96 15.81
C THR A 5 -3.95 0.97 14.91
N TYR A 6 -5.18 0.57 15.25
CA TYR A 6 -5.96 -0.37 14.42
C TYR A 6 -6.26 0.19 13.03
N LEU A 7 -6.64 1.47 12.95
CA LEU A 7 -6.97 2.10 11.68
C LEU A 7 -5.72 2.22 10.79
N SER A 8 -4.62 2.68 11.36
CA SER A 8 -3.33 2.80 10.66
C SER A 8 -2.76 1.43 10.28
N PHE A 9 -2.97 0.40 11.11
CA PHE A 9 -2.58 -0.98 10.83
C PHE A 9 -3.28 -1.49 9.57
N LEU A 10 -4.61 -1.43 9.55
CA LEU A 10 -5.40 -1.93 8.44
C LEU A 10 -5.16 -1.13 7.17
N ILE A 11 -5.25 0.20 7.24
CA ILE A 11 -5.06 1.07 6.08
C ILE A 11 -3.64 0.94 5.54
N GLY A 12 -2.63 0.93 6.42
CA GLY A 12 -1.25 0.74 6.04
C GLY A 12 -1.04 -0.59 5.32
N LEU A 13 -1.64 -1.66 5.82
CA LEU A 13 -1.44 -3.02 5.29
C LEU A 13 -2.12 -3.18 3.93
N LEU A 14 -3.34 -2.68 3.80
CA LEU A 14 -4.07 -2.64 2.52
C LEU A 14 -3.34 -1.77 1.47
N LEU A 15 -2.82 -0.61 1.87
CA LEU A 15 -2.11 0.28 0.95
C LEU A 15 -0.80 -0.34 0.47
N SER A 16 -0.01 -0.85 1.42
CA SER A 16 1.28 -1.49 1.14
C SER A 16 1.11 -2.69 0.19
N THR A 17 0.18 -3.60 0.50
CA THR A 17 -0.12 -4.74 -0.37
C THR A 17 -0.58 -4.34 -1.76
N SER A 18 -1.43 -3.31 -1.88
CA SER A 18 -1.90 -2.81 -3.18
C SER A 18 -0.76 -2.26 -4.05
N ILE A 19 0.17 -1.51 -3.44
CA ILE A 19 1.34 -0.94 -4.14
C ILE A 19 2.27 -2.05 -4.63
N ILE A 20 2.56 -3.04 -3.78
CA ILE A 20 3.43 -4.17 -4.13
C ILE A 20 2.81 -5.01 -5.25
N LEU A 21 1.49 -5.19 -5.25
CA LEU A 21 0.78 -5.92 -6.31
C LEU A 21 0.96 -5.25 -7.68
N ASN A 22 0.84 -3.92 -7.74
CA ASN A 22 1.16 -3.16 -8.95
C ASN A 22 2.64 -3.32 -9.32
N LEU A 23 3.55 -3.19 -8.36
CA LEU A 23 4.99 -3.27 -8.59
C LEU A 23 5.41 -4.66 -9.11
N ASN A 24 4.89 -5.74 -8.54
CA ASN A 24 5.16 -7.12 -8.94
C ASN A 24 4.72 -7.44 -10.38
N HIS A 25 3.77 -6.69 -10.93
CA HIS A 25 3.39 -6.83 -12.33
C HIS A 25 4.52 -6.35 -13.27
N PHE A 26 5.12 -5.21 -12.96
CA PHE A 26 6.17 -4.59 -13.79
C PHE A 26 7.55 -5.21 -13.63
N LEU A 27 7.84 -5.86 -12.49
CA LEU A 27 9.15 -6.50 -12.28
C LEU A 27 9.33 -7.71 -13.22
N PRO A 28 10.43 -7.81 -14.01
CA PRO A 28 10.72 -8.98 -14.84
C PRO A 28 11.63 -9.98 -14.10
N PHE A 29 11.29 -10.32 -12.86
CA PHE A 29 12.07 -11.25 -12.02
C PHE A 29 11.33 -12.56 -11.77
N ASP A 30 12.07 -13.60 -11.37
CA ASP A 30 11.49 -14.85 -10.90
C ASP A 30 10.54 -14.65 -9.71
N VAL A 31 9.58 -15.56 -9.60
CA VAL A 31 8.50 -15.48 -8.60
C VAL A 31 9.06 -15.37 -7.18
N ASP A 32 10.11 -16.13 -6.86
CA ASP A 32 10.73 -16.14 -5.53
C ASP A 32 11.36 -14.77 -5.18
N VAL A 33 12.05 -14.15 -6.13
CA VAL A 33 12.69 -12.84 -5.95
C VAL A 33 11.62 -11.75 -5.83
N LYS A 34 10.56 -11.81 -6.63
CA LYS A 34 9.41 -10.90 -6.53
C LYS A 34 8.75 -10.96 -5.16
N LEU A 35 8.57 -12.16 -4.62
CA LEU A 35 7.91 -12.37 -3.34
C LEU A 35 8.78 -11.84 -2.18
N LEU A 36 10.09 -12.07 -2.23
CA LEU A 36 11.05 -11.54 -1.27
C LEU A 36 11.10 -9.99 -1.30
N VAL A 37 11.24 -9.40 -2.49
CA VAL A 37 11.30 -7.94 -2.68
C VAL A 37 9.98 -7.30 -2.25
N GLY A 38 8.85 -7.90 -2.62
CA GLY A 38 7.53 -7.46 -2.21
C GLY A 38 7.36 -7.48 -0.70
N TYR A 39 7.82 -8.53 -0.02
CA TYR A 39 7.76 -8.61 1.44
C TYR A 39 8.59 -7.50 2.12
N ILE A 40 9.84 -7.31 1.70
CA ILE A 40 10.75 -6.33 2.30
C ILE A 40 10.23 -4.90 2.07
N LEU A 41 9.92 -4.55 0.82
CA LEU A 41 9.40 -3.21 0.49
C LEU A 41 8.04 -2.98 1.13
N GLY A 42 7.19 -4.00 1.16
CA GLY A 42 5.89 -3.93 1.78
C GLY A 42 5.93 -3.63 3.26
N PHE A 43 6.83 -4.32 3.97
CA PHE A 43 7.04 -4.07 5.38
C PHE A 43 7.57 -2.65 5.65
N LEU A 44 8.53 -2.17 4.84
CA LEU A 44 9.06 -0.81 4.95
C LEU A 44 8.00 0.27 4.71
N ILE A 45 7.20 0.13 3.65
CA ILE A 45 6.09 1.05 3.32
C ILE A 45 5.05 1.04 4.45
N TRP A 46 4.72 -0.16 4.95
CA TRP A 46 3.77 -0.33 6.03
C TRP A 46 4.22 0.33 7.34
N ALA A 47 5.47 0.09 7.74
CA ALA A 47 6.06 0.70 8.93
C ALA A 47 6.17 2.23 8.80
N GLY A 48 6.55 2.72 7.62
CA GLY A 48 6.55 4.14 7.29
C GLY A 48 5.16 4.77 7.43
N LEU A 49 4.14 4.13 6.86
CA LEU A 49 2.75 4.61 6.98
C LEU A 49 2.29 4.63 8.43
N MET A 50 2.61 3.59 9.20
CA MET A 50 2.33 3.56 10.63
C MET A 50 2.90 4.77 11.36
N SER A 51 4.20 5.07 11.15
CA SER A 51 4.83 6.24 11.76
C SER A 51 4.18 7.57 11.30
N TYR A 52 3.77 7.65 10.03
CA TYR A 52 3.10 8.83 9.47
C TYR A 52 1.76 9.13 10.15
N PHE A 53 0.93 8.12 10.41
CA PHE A 53 -0.33 8.30 11.13
C PHE A 53 -0.17 8.77 12.57
N PHE A 54 0.96 8.45 13.22
CA PHE A 54 1.27 8.92 14.57
C PHE A 54 1.77 10.37 14.61
N CYS A 55 2.29 10.90 13.51
CA CYS A 55 2.75 12.28 13.40
C CYS A 55 1.60 13.31 13.44
N PHE A 56 0.37 12.89 13.10
CA PHE A 56 -0.80 13.78 13.08
C PHE A 56 -1.73 13.58 14.29
N GLU A 57 -2.18 14.68 14.89
CA GLU A 57 -3.17 14.65 15.99
C GLU A 57 -4.54 14.13 15.54
N LYS A 58 -4.98 14.45 14.32
CA LYS A 58 -6.27 13.99 13.75
C LYS A 58 -6.05 12.90 12.70
N THR A 59 -6.75 11.78 12.85
CA THR A 59 -6.70 10.64 11.91
C THR A 59 -7.38 10.88 10.57
N LYS A 60 -8.30 11.86 10.49
CA LYS A 60 -9.12 12.07 9.30
C LYS A 60 -8.30 12.47 8.06
N LYS A 61 -7.33 13.38 8.22
CA LYS A 61 -6.46 13.84 7.12
C LYS A 61 -5.58 12.71 6.55
N PRO A 62 -4.77 12.01 7.36
CA PRO A 62 -3.91 10.94 6.83
C PRO A 62 -4.73 9.74 6.33
N ALA A 63 -5.86 9.43 6.95
CA ALA A 63 -6.77 8.39 6.45
C ALA A 63 -7.30 8.73 5.06
N LEU A 64 -7.74 9.98 4.82
CA LEU A 64 -8.29 10.40 3.53
C LEU A 64 -7.22 10.40 2.44
N GLN A 65 -6.00 10.85 2.76
CA GLN A 65 -4.86 10.77 1.83
C GLN A 65 -4.52 9.31 1.49
N CYS A 66 -4.40 8.43 2.49
CA CYS A 66 -4.14 7.01 2.22
C CYS A 66 -5.27 6.36 1.42
N LEU A 67 -6.52 6.72 1.69
CA LEU A 67 -7.68 6.21 0.96
C LEU A 67 -7.65 6.68 -0.51
N SER A 68 -7.25 7.94 -0.78
CA SER A 68 -7.06 8.42 -2.16
C SER A 68 -5.97 7.66 -2.92
N VAL A 69 -4.83 7.39 -2.27
CA VAL A 69 -3.73 6.61 -2.87
C VAL A 69 -4.17 5.16 -3.10
N LEU A 70 -4.96 4.61 -2.18
CA LEU A 70 -5.52 3.26 -2.32
C LEU A 70 -6.51 3.19 -3.48
N THR A 71 -7.42 4.16 -3.62
CA THR A 71 -8.34 4.21 -4.76
C THR A 71 -7.59 4.35 -6.07
N PHE A 72 -6.54 5.17 -6.12
CA PHE A 72 -5.71 5.32 -7.31
C PHE A 72 -4.98 4.01 -7.66
N SER A 73 -4.36 3.36 -6.67
CA SER A 73 -3.70 2.07 -6.83
C SER A 73 -4.67 0.96 -7.27
N LEU A 74 -5.90 1.00 -6.78
CA LEU A 74 -6.96 0.05 -7.13
C LEU A 74 -7.45 0.26 -8.56
N VAL A 75 -7.64 1.51 -8.99
CA VAL A 75 -7.95 1.86 -10.38
C VAL A 75 -6.83 1.39 -11.33
N LEU A 76 -5.56 1.64 -10.97
CA LEU A 76 -4.42 1.16 -11.76
C LEU A 76 -4.41 -0.37 -11.86
N ASN A 77 -4.62 -1.08 -10.75
CA ASN A 77 -4.69 -2.55 -10.75
C ASN A 77 -5.81 -3.07 -11.66
N VAL A 78 -6.99 -2.44 -11.62
CA VAL A 78 -8.13 -2.81 -12.47
C VAL A 78 -7.81 -2.56 -13.94
N LEU A 79 -7.18 -1.43 -14.27
CA LEU A 79 -6.75 -1.11 -15.64
C LEU A 79 -5.71 -2.10 -16.18
N ILE A 80 -4.73 -2.48 -15.35
CA ILE A 80 -3.74 -3.51 -15.69
C ILE A 80 -4.42 -4.86 -15.92
N LYS A 81 -5.35 -5.27 -15.05
CA LYS A 81 -6.08 -6.53 -15.20
C LYS A 81 -7.03 -6.56 -16.40
N LEU A 82 -7.58 -5.41 -16.79
CA LEU A 82 -8.38 -5.25 -18.02
C LEU A 82 -7.51 -5.19 -19.29
N GLY A 83 -6.18 -5.16 -19.18
CA GLY A 83 -5.27 -5.09 -20.32
C GLY A 83 -5.27 -3.74 -21.04
N VAL A 84 -5.76 -2.69 -20.38
CA VAL A 84 -5.79 -1.31 -20.92
C VAL A 84 -4.42 -0.65 -20.78
N VAL A 85 -3.63 -1.04 -19.78
CA VAL A 85 -2.28 -0.53 -19.51
C VAL A 85 -1.34 -1.73 -19.46
N ALA A 86 -0.29 -1.69 -20.28
CA ALA A 86 0.76 -2.71 -20.40
C ALA A 86 1.88 -2.49 -19.36
#